data_AF-A0A0G9K7T7-F1
#
_entry.id   AF-A0A0G9K7T7-F1
#
_cell.length_a   1.000
_cell.length_b   1.000
_cell.length_c   1.000
_cell.angle_alpha   90.00
_cell.angle_beta   90.00
_cell.angle_gamma   90.00
#
_symmetry.space_group_name_H-M   'P 1'
#
loop_
_entity.id
_entity.type
_entity.pdbx_description
1 polymer ?
#
loop_
_entity_poly.entity_id
_entity_poly.type
_entity_poly.pdbx_seq_one_letter_code
_entity_poly.pdbx_strand_id
1 'polypeptide(L)'
;MSLKITANIITLNEEKNIEEVIKSVKSVCDEVLVVDSLSSDRTCEIAESLGAKVIKQAYLGDGPQKAFGAPYAKNDWILSIDADERLDLNAIEEIKKLNLENSSYDAYSFARKTFVGKNYIKLWYPDRVTRLYNRKKCGFSTAKGHAKVETKNVCDLEADMLHYSYDDYIHMIRTTEKFIKRGAILAHEEGKKATVFDPIIHGLGALFKALILKGGAFHGINGWNVAVISAYSSYMKYAIMLDMQRNAK
;
A
#
# COMPACT_ATOMS: atom_id res chain seq x y z
N MET A 1 25.10 4.38 20.53
CA MET A 1 24.28 3.14 20.50
C MET A 1 23.44 3.25 19.24
N SER A 2 23.34 2.23 18.38
CA SER A 2 22.50 2.34 17.18
C SER A 2 21.07 2.69 17.60
N LEU A 3 20.51 3.76 17.02
CA LEU A 3 19.17 4.22 17.36
C LEU A 3 18.15 3.12 17.04
N LYS A 4 17.23 2.91 17.97
CA LYS A 4 16.24 1.84 17.93
C LYS A 4 15.09 2.19 16.99
N ILE A 5 14.48 1.17 16.38
CA ILE A 5 13.35 1.34 15.44
C ILE A 5 12.09 0.68 16.00
N THR A 6 10.96 1.38 15.88
CA THR A 6 9.63 0.80 16.13
C THR A 6 8.97 0.46 14.80
N ALA A 7 8.59 -0.80 14.60
CA ALA A 7 7.66 -1.16 13.53
C ALA A 7 6.24 -0.75 13.94
N ASN A 8 5.52 -0.10 13.03
CA ASN A 8 4.12 0.26 13.21
C ASN A 8 3.28 -0.34 12.07
N ILE A 9 2.63 -1.46 12.37
CA ILE A 9 1.85 -2.25 11.42
C ILE A 9 0.38 -1.87 11.56
N ILE A 10 -0.28 -1.47 10.47
CA ILE A 10 -1.76 -1.37 10.46
C ILE A 10 -2.34 -2.65 9.88
N THR A 11 -3.50 -3.08 10.38
CA THR A 11 -4.10 -4.35 9.94
C THR A 11 -5.61 -4.41 10.05
N LEU A 12 -6.24 -5.30 9.29
CA LEU A 12 -7.64 -5.72 9.38
C LEU A 12 -7.83 -7.11 8.75
N ASN A 13 -8.10 -8.14 9.56
CA ASN A 13 -8.33 -9.52 9.13
C ASN A 13 -7.19 -10.09 8.26
N GLU A 14 -5.98 -10.08 8.80
CA GLU A 14 -4.74 -10.47 8.14
C GLU A 14 -4.09 -11.68 8.82
N GLU A 15 -4.87 -12.64 9.34
CA GLU A 15 -4.31 -13.82 10.02
C GLU A 15 -3.34 -14.63 9.13
N LYS A 16 -3.50 -14.55 7.80
CA LYS A 16 -2.61 -15.18 6.81
C LYS A 16 -1.27 -14.45 6.65
N ASN A 17 -1.20 -13.18 7.00
CA ASN A 17 -0.09 -12.28 6.66
C ASN A 17 0.65 -11.76 7.90
N ILE A 18 -0.06 -11.55 9.01
CA ILE A 18 0.44 -10.84 10.19
C ILE A 18 1.69 -11.49 10.78
N GLU A 19 1.79 -12.82 10.76
CA GLU A 19 2.96 -13.54 11.26
C GLU A 19 4.23 -13.18 10.49
N GLU A 20 4.15 -13.23 9.16
CA GLU A 20 5.31 -13.05 8.31
C GLU A 20 5.78 -11.58 8.28
N VAL A 21 4.89 -10.60 8.37
CA VAL A 21 5.30 -9.18 8.50
C VAL A 21 6.02 -8.94 9.82
N ILE A 22 5.51 -9.50 10.93
CA ILE A 22 6.14 -9.34 12.24
C ILE A 22 7.53 -9.98 12.24
N LYS A 23 7.67 -11.20 11.70
CA LYS A 23 8.99 -11.85 11.56
C LYS A 23 9.94 -11.01 10.70
N SER A 24 9.46 -10.48 9.58
CA SER A 24 10.25 -9.65 8.67
C SER A 24 10.79 -8.39 9.36
N VAL A 25 9.93 -7.62 10.04
CA VAL A 25 10.36 -6.34 10.65
C VAL A 25 11.22 -6.53 11.90
N LYS A 26 11.05 -7.64 12.64
CA LYS A 26 11.89 -7.97 13.81
C LYS A 26 13.36 -8.15 13.48
N SER A 27 13.70 -8.33 12.21
CA SER A 27 15.11 -8.41 11.77
C SER A 27 15.87 -7.07 11.91
N VAL A 28 15.14 -5.96 12.06
CA VAL A 28 15.68 -4.59 12.15
C VAL A 28 15.01 -3.71 13.20
N CYS A 29 13.86 -4.12 13.77
CA CYS A 29 13.10 -3.33 14.74
C CYS A 29 13.19 -3.89 16.17
N ASP A 30 13.31 -3.00 17.14
CA ASP A 30 13.36 -3.31 18.58
C ASP A 30 11.98 -3.41 19.23
N GLU A 31 10.97 -2.81 18.60
CA GLU A 31 9.58 -2.84 19.03
C GLU A 31 8.67 -3.08 17.83
N VAL A 32 7.61 -3.85 18.04
CA VAL A 32 6.55 -4.05 17.05
C VAL A 32 5.22 -3.63 17.66
N LEU A 33 4.61 -2.61 17.05
CA LEU A 33 3.24 -2.17 17.31
C LEU A 33 2.34 -2.66 16.18
N VAL A 34 1.17 -3.17 16.54
CA VAL A 34 0.11 -3.53 15.61
C VAL A 34 -1.12 -2.71 15.94
N VAL A 35 -1.53 -1.83 15.04
CA VAL A 35 -2.76 -1.05 15.12
C VAL A 35 -3.85 -1.80 14.36
N ASP A 36 -4.65 -2.54 15.12
CA ASP A 36 -5.69 -3.42 14.60
C ASP A 36 -7.01 -2.67 14.38
N SER A 37 -7.57 -2.82 13.18
CA SER A 37 -8.82 -2.16 12.77
C SER A 37 -10.08 -2.90 13.19
N LEU A 38 -10.03 -3.62 14.33
CA LEU A 38 -11.08 -4.48 14.87
C LEU A 38 -11.24 -5.77 14.06
N SER A 39 -10.15 -6.50 13.88
CA SER A 39 -10.16 -7.81 13.24
C SER A 39 -11.08 -8.78 14.00
N SER A 40 -11.80 -9.60 13.24
CA SER A 40 -12.68 -10.66 13.73
C SER A 40 -12.07 -12.06 13.61
N ASP A 41 -10.92 -12.16 12.95
CA ASP A 41 -10.14 -13.39 12.78
C ASP A 41 -9.02 -13.50 13.84
N ARG A 42 -8.06 -14.40 13.63
CA ARG A 42 -6.96 -14.64 14.60
C ARG A 42 -5.82 -13.62 14.52
N THR A 43 -5.96 -12.53 13.76
CA THR A 43 -4.89 -11.53 13.54
C THR A 43 -4.27 -11.03 14.85
N CYS A 44 -5.10 -10.61 15.81
CA CYS A 44 -4.63 -10.08 17.09
C CYS A 44 -3.91 -11.16 17.91
N GLU A 45 -4.48 -12.36 18.00
CA GLU A 45 -3.92 -13.49 18.75
C GLU A 45 -2.52 -13.86 18.22
N ILE A 46 -2.38 -13.94 16.90
CA ILE A 46 -1.10 -14.25 16.24
C ILE A 46 -0.08 -13.14 16.53
N ALA A 47 -0.48 -11.87 16.40
CA ALA A 47 0.40 -10.74 16.67
C ALA A 47 0.93 -10.73 18.12
N GLU A 48 0.04 -10.92 19.10
CA GLU A 48 0.37 -10.97 20.53
C GLU A 48 1.28 -12.17 20.85
N SER A 49 1.01 -13.34 20.27
CA SER A 49 1.87 -14.53 20.50
C SER A 49 3.29 -14.36 19.96
N LEU A 50 3.47 -13.48 18.97
CA LEU A 50 4.77 -13.06 18.48
C LEU A 50 5.35 -11.87 19.28
N GLY A 51 4.73 -11.45 20.38
CA GLY A 51 5.24 -10.37 21.24
C GLY A 51 5.08 -8.96 20.66
N ALA A 52 4.20 -8.77 19.67
CA ALA A 52 3.81 -7.44 19.26
C ALA A 52 2.83 -6.83 20.28
N LYS A 53 2.90 -5.52 20.47
CA LYS A 53 1.89 -4.77 21.23
C LYS A 53 0.73 -4.42 20.32
N VAL A 54 -0.42 -5.04 20.55
CA VAL A 54 -1.64 -4.77 19.79
C VAL A 54 -2.41 -3.59 20.40
N ILE A 55 -2.85 -2.67 19.54
CA ILE A 55 -3.68 -1.52 19.88
C ILE A 55 -4.91 -1.58 18.98
N LYS A 56 -6.09 -1.67 19.58
CA LYS A 56 -7.36 -1.72 18.84
C LYS A 56 -7.85 -0.31 18.53
N GLN A 57 -8.12 -0.03 17.25
CA GLN A 57 -8.61 1.26 16.78
C GLN A 57 -9.43 1.07 15.50
N ALA A 58 -10.73 1.38 15.55
CA ALA A 58 -11.59 1.36 14.36
C ALA A 58 -10.97 2.15 13.19
N TYR A 59 -11.06 1.63 11.96
CA TYR A 59 -10.35 2.18 10.82
C TYR A 59 -10.68 3.67 10.56
N LEU A 60 -9.67 4.52 10.69
CA LEU A 60 -9.80 5.98 10.52
C LEU A 60 -9.59 6.45 9.06
N GLY A 61 -9.18 5.54 8.18
CA GLY A 61 -8.61 5.85 6.86
C GLY A 61 -7.10 5.66 6.85
N ASP A 62 -6.52 5.52 5.65
CA ASP A 62 -5.14 5.06 5.44
C ASP A 62 -4.10 5.89 6.24
N GLY A 63 -4.06 7.20 6.03
CA GLY A 63 -3.10 8.08 6.71
C GLY A 63 -3.35 8.22 8.20
N PRO A 64 -4.60 8.54 8.62
CA PRO A 64 -4.96 8.60 10.03
C PRO A 64 -4.66 7.32 10.81
N GLN A 65 -4.88 6.14 10.24
CA GLN A 65 -4.59 4.86 10.91
C GLN A 65 -3.09 4.66 11.12
N LYS A 66 -2.27 4.98 10.10
CA LYS A 66 -0.80 4.91 10.22
C LYS A 66 -0.27 5.94 11.22
N ALA A 67 -0.81 7.15 11.21
CA ALA A 67 -0.44 8.20 12.15
C ALA A 67 -0.81 7.85 13.61
N PHE A 68 -1.94 7.16 13.82
CA PHE A 68 -2.46 6.82 15.14
C PHE A 68 -1.47 5.98 15.97
N GLY A 69 -0.72 5.07 15.36
CA GLY A 69 0.25 4.24 16.07
C GLY A 69 1.49 5.00 16.55
N ALA A 70 1.85 6.11 15.89
CA ALA A 70 3.12 6.79 16.11
C ALA A 70 3.34 7.33 17.53
N PRO A 71 2.34 7.90 18.24
CA PRO A 71 2.49 8.32 19.63
C PRO A 71 2.73 7.17 20.61
N TYR A 72 2.33 5.94 20.29
CA TYR A 72 2.49 4.78 21.17
C TYR A 72 3.85 4.09 21.05
N ALA A 73 4.66 4.49 20.06
CA ALA A 73 6.01 3.97 19.83
C ALA A 73 6.98 4.40 20.92
N LYS A 74 7.84 3.48 21.36
CA LYS A 74 8.94 3.77 22.29
C LYS A 74 10.07 4.55 21.62
N ASN A 75 10.29 4.31 20.33
CA ASN A 75 11.38 4.91 19.57
C ASN A 75 10.88 5.97 18.59
N ASP A 76 11.75 6.91 18.25
CA ASP A 76 11.40 8.03 17.35
C ASP A 76 11.47 7.68 15.87
N TRP A 77 12.31 6.72 15.49
CA TRP A 77 12.30 6.16 14.15
C TRP A 77 11.22 5.08 14.06
N ILE A 78 10.30 5.29 13.14
CA ILE A 78 9.14 4.44 12.90
C ILE A 78 9.26 3.84 11.51
N LEU A 79 9.23 2.52 11.43
CA LEU A 79 8.98 1.78 10.19
C LEU A 79 7.48 1.51 10.11
N SER A 80 6.73 2.37 9.42
CA SER A 80 5.30 2.11 9.15
C SER A 80 5.18 1.19 7.95
N ILE A 81 4.49 0.07 8.10
CA ILE A 81 4.41 -1.00 7.09
C ILE A 81 3.02 -1.63 7.13
N ASP A 82 2.51 -2.07 5.98
CA ASP A 82 1.21 -2.74 5.91
C ASP A 82 1.33 -4.24 6.24
N ALA A 83 0.25 -4.84 6.74
CA ALA A 83 0.27 -6.23 7.17
C ALA A 83 0.56 -7.22 6.02
N ASP A 84 0.29 -6.84 4.77
CA ASP A 84 0.59 -7.57 3.53
C ASP A 84 1.95 -7.19 2.91
N GLU A 85 2.76 -6.36 3.59
CA GLU A 85 4.10 -5.96 3.16
C GLU A 85 5.22 -6.67 3.97
N ARG A 86 6.39 -6.89 3.37
CA ARG A 86 7.61 -7.43 4.01
C ARG A 86 8.83 -6.63 3.57
N LEU A 87 9.85 -6.61 4.41
CA LEU A 87 11.19 -6.20 3.98
C LEU A 87 11.83 -7.33 3.17
N ASP A 88 12.34 -7.02 1.97
CA ASP A 88 13.22 -7.92 1.24
C ASP A 88 14.61 -7.95 1.91
N LEU A 89 15.45 -8.93 1.58
CA LEU A 89 16.77 -9.10 2.20
C LEU A 89 17.66 -7.87 2.02
N ASN A 90 17.65 -7.26 0.82
CA ASN A 90 18.42 -6.03 0.59
C ASN A 90 17.91 -4.86 1.46
N ALA A 91 16.61 -4.75 1.72
CA ALA A 91 16.09 -3.71 2.61
C ALA A 91 16.54 -3.90 4.06
N ILE A 92 16.61 -5.14 4.53
CA ILE A 92 17.15 -5.46 5.85
C ILE A 92 18.62 -5.02 5.95
N GLU A 93 19.42 -5.34 4.93
CA GLU A 93 20.83 -4.94 4.86
C GLU A 93 21.01 -3.42 4.82
N GLU A 94 20.26 -2.73 3.96
CA GLU A 94 20.32 -1.27 3.82
C GLU A 94 19.90 -0.56 5.11
N ILE A 95 18.82 -1.00 5.77
CA ILE A 95 18.39 -0.43 7.06
C ILE A 95 19.49 -0.59 8.11
N LYS A 96 20.15 -1.76 8.18
CA LYS A 96 21.23 -2.02 9.15
C LYS A 96 22.47 -1.15 8.94
N LYS A 97 22.70 -0.64 7.72
CA LYS A 97 23.81 0.27 7.41
C LYS A 97 23.53 1.71 7.82
N LEU A 98 22.27 2.07 8.11
CA LEU A 98 21.90 3.45 8.42
C LEU A 98 22.41 3.91 9.78
N ASN A 99 23.05 5.08 9.81
CA ASN A 99 23.30 5.81 11.04
C ASN A 99 22.11 6.73 11.35
N LEU A 100 21.08 6.17 11.99
CA LEU A 100 19.84 6.89 12.34
C LEU A 100 20.03 7.97 13.42
N GLU A 101 21.14 7.94 14.16
CA GLU A 101 21.49 8.94 15.18
C GLU A 101 21.92 10.26 14.57
N ASN A 102 22.75 10.18 13.52
CA ASN A 102 23.29 11.34 12.84
C ASN A 102 22.73 11.48 11.42
N SER A 103 21.52 10.98 11.18
CA SER A 103 20.91 11.07 9.86
C SER A 103 20.61 12.52 9.49
N SER A 104 21.11 12.92 8.32
CA SER A 104 20.76 14.19 7.66
C SER A 104 19.34 14.17 7.09
N TYR A 105 18.68 13.01 7.03
CA TYR A 105 17.36 12.83 6.46
C TYR A 105 16.27 12.75 7.54
N ASP A 106 15.04 13.03 7.14
CA ASP A 106 13.86 12.89 8.01
C ASP A 106 13.18 11.55 7.80
N ALA A 107 13.30 11.00 6.58
CA ALA A 107 12.70 9.74 6.20
C ALA A 107 13.47 9.05 5.07
N TYR A 108 13.15 7.77 4.89
CA TYR A 108 13.70 6.89 3.88
C TYR A 108 12.58 6.20 3.11
N SER A 109 12.75 6.13 1.80
CA SER A 109 11.81 5.45 0.90
C SER A 109 12.38 4.13 0.38
N PHE A 110 11.49 3.24 -0.01
CA PHE A 110 11.79 1.88 -0.50
C PHE A 110 11.08 1.67 -1.83
N ALA A 111 11.66 0.86 -2.72
CA ALA A 111 10.99 0.43 -3.93
C ALA A 111 10.08 -0.78 -3.63
N ARG A 112 8.84 -0.77 -4.11
CA ARG A 112 7.87 -1.83 -3.80
C ARG A 112 7.73 -2.84 -4.93
N LYS A 113 8.09 -4.10 -4.67
CA LYS A 113 7.79 -5.25 -5.51
C LYS A 113 6.39 -5.76 -5.18
N THR A 114 5.43 -5.52 -6.07
CA THR A 114 4.04 -5.92 -5.83
C THR A 114 3.73 -7.26 -6.50
N PHE A 115 2.98 -8.11 -5.79
CA PHE A 115 2.66 -9.48 -6.20
C PHE A 115 1.16 -9.71 -6.36
N VAL A 116 0.81 -10.58 -7.31
CA VAL A 116 -0.50 -11.23 -7.42
C VAL A 116 -0.28 -12.73 -7.24
N GLY A 117 -0.67 -13.25 -6.09
CA GLY A 117 -0.23 -14.54 -5.58
C GLY A 117 1.29 -14.57 -5.49
N LYS A 118 1.92 -15.48 -6.26
CA LYS A 118 3.38 -15.59 -6.34
C LYS A 118 3.98 -14.80 -7.52
N ASN A 119 3.16 -14.15 -8.33
CA ASN A 119 3.59 -13.48 -9.55
C ASN A 119 4.02 -12.05 -9.26
N TYR A 120 5.31 -11.76 -9.44
CA TYR A 120 5.82 -10.40 -9.39
C TYR A 120 5.31 -9.60 -10.61
N ILE A 121 4.62 -8.49 -10.33
CA ILE A 121 4.12 -7.57 -11.34
C ILE A 121 5.14 -6.45 -11.59
N LYS A 122 6.13 -6.76 -12.44
CA LYS A 122 7.20 -5.82 -12.82
C LYS A 122 6.68 -4.50 -13.40
N LEU A 123 5.49 -4.51 -14.00
CA LEU A 123 4.84 -3.33 -14.59
C LEU A 123 4.62 -2.18 -13.58
N TRP A 124 4.52 -2.50 -12.29
CA TRP A 124 4.30 -1.53 -11.23
C TRP A 124 5.58 -1.10 -10.52
N TYR A 125 6.73 -1.62 -10.92
CA TYR A 125 8.01 -1.30 -10.30
C TYR A 125 8.79 -0.23 -11.10
N PRO A 126 9.53 0.67 -10.43
CA PRO A 126 9.58 0.88 -8.98
C PRO A 126 8.46 1.83 -8.51
N ASP A 127 7.56 1.33 -7.65
CA ASP A 127 6.58 2.17 -6.94
C ASP A 127 7.17 2.53 -5.57
N ARG A 128 7.75 3.73 -5.46
CA ARG A 128 8.48 4.14 -4.24
C ARG A 128 7.52 4.59 -3.14
N VAL A 129 7.74 4.07 -1.94
CA VAL A 129 6.96 4.41 -0.74
C VAL A 129 7.88 4.83 0.42
N THR A 130 7.56 5.95 1.08
CA THR A 130 8.26 6.38 2.29
C THR A 130 7.69 5.66 3.49
N ARG A 131 8.51 4.83 4.15
CA ARG A 131 8.04 3.89 5.19
C ARG A 131 8.83 4.00 6.49
N LEU A 132 10.12 4.37 6.44
CA LEU A 132 10.95 4.60 7.62
C LEU A 132 11.11 6.11 7.84
N TYR A 133 10.66 6.65 8.96
CA TYR A 133 10.67 8.09 9.21
C TYR A 133 10.89 8.42 10.68
N ASN A 134 11.42 9.62 10.95
CA ASN A 134 11.56 10.13 12.29
C ASN A 134 10.33 10.95 12.69
N ARG A 135 9.56 10.46 13.66
CA ARG A 135 8.29 11.06 14.10
C ARG A 135 8.43 12.46 14.71
N LYS A 136 9.63 12.84 15.17
CA LYS A 136 9.90 14.19 15.69
C LYS A 136 10.07 15.22 14.58
N LYS A 137 10.33 14.79 13.34
CA LYS A 137 10.56 15.65 12.18
C LYS A 137 9.40 15.64 11.19
N CYS A 138 8.72 14.51 11.02
CA CYS A 138 7.64 14.34 10.06
C CYS A 138 6.64 13.25 10.48
N GLY A 139 5.53 13.11 9.75
CA GLY A 139 4.51 12.11 10.02
C GLY A 139 3.62 11.83 8.81
N PHE A 140 2.65 10.92 8.95
CA PHE A 140 1.70 10.62 7.89
C PHE A 140 0.67 11.74 7.70
N SER A 141 0.28 11.95 6.45
CA SER A 141 -0.80 12.87 6.08
C SER A 141 -2.14 12.44 6.67
N THR A 142 -3.05 13.40 6.84
CA THR A 142 -4.44 13.13 7.30
C THR A 142 -5.35 12.62 6.19
N ALA A 143 -4.80 12.35 5.00
CA ALA A 143 -5.54 11.85 3.86
C ALA A 143 -6.07 10.43 4.13
N LYS A 144 -7.39 10.23 3.94
CA LYS A 144 -8.04 8.92 4.13
C LYS A 144 -7.73 7.91 3.02
N GLY A 145 -6.94 8.28 2.02
CA GLY A 145 -6.42 7.41 0.97
C GLY A 145 -5.20 8.03 0.30
N HIS A 146 -4.31 7.20 -0.25
CA HIS A 146 -2.98 7.59 -0.75
C HIS A 146 -2.16 8.30 0.33
N ALA A 147 -2.12 7.71 1.53
CA ALA A 147 -1.35 8.24 2.62
C ALA A 147 0.14 8.31 2.27
N LYS A 148 0.80 9.36 2.75
CA LYS A 148 2.23 9.55 2.57
C LYS A 148 2.82 10.22 3.80
N VAL A 149 4.12 10.02 4.00
CA VAL A 149 4.89 10.79 4.99
C VAL A 149 5.09 12.20 4.43
N GLU A 150 4.75 13.22 5.20
CA GLU A 150 4.85 14.63 4.83
C GLU A 150 6.22 15.19 5.20
N THR A 151 7.19 15.03 4.30
CA THR A 151 8.49 15.72 4.35
C THR A 151 9.07 15.87 2.94
N LYS A 152 9.97 16.85 2.78
CA LYS A 152 10.77 17.02 1.56
C LYS A 152 12.18 16.42 1.70
N ASN A 153 12.60 16.08 2.92
CA ASN A 153 13.94 15.60 3.23
C ASN A 153 13.94 14.07 3.32
N VAL A 154 13.84 13.43 2.14
CA VAL A 154 13.77 11.96 1.99
C VAL A 154 15.00 11.45 1.27
N CYS A 155 15.57 10.35 1.76
CA CYS A 155 16.57 9.58 1.04
C CYS A 155 15.93 8.35 0.40
N ASP A 156 16.19 8.17 -0.90
CA ASP A 156 15.75 7.00 -1.63
C ASP A 156 16.77 5.87 -1.43
N LEU A 157 16.39 4.83 -0.66
CA LEU A 157 17.24 3.66 -0.48
C LEU A 157 17.21 2.75 -1.71
N GLU A 158 18.32 2.06 -1.95
CA GLU A 158 18.42 0.90 -2.86
C GLU A 158 17.90 -0.37 -2.17
N ALA A 159 16.67 -0.28 -1.67
CA ALA A 159 16.06 -1.27 -0.78
C ALA A 159 14.65 -1.62 -1.28
N ASP A 160 14.34 -2.92 -1.32
CA ASP A 160 13.06 -3.41 -1.79
C ASP A 160 12.13 -3.83 -0.64
N MET A 161 10.85 -3.52 -0.80
CA MET A 161 9.77 -4.10 0.00
C MET A 161 8.92 -5.02 -0.87
N LEU A 162 8.55 -6.16 -0.33
CA LEU A 162 7.62 -7.09 -0.96
C LEU A 162 6.21 -6.72 -0.53
N HIS A 163 5.27 -6.67 -1.46
CA HIS A 163 3.89 -6.29 -1.21
C HIS A 163 2.94 -7.30 -1.84
N TYR A 164 2.29 -8.11 -1.02
CA TYR A 164 1.41 -9.19 -1.42
C TYR A 164 -0.04 -8.70 -1.53
N SER A 165 -0.27 -7.71 -2.39
CA SER A 165 -1.56 -6.98 -2.47
C SER A 165 -2.76 -7.86 -2.81
N TYR A 166 -2.54 -8.98 -3.50
CA TYR A 166 -3.61 -9.85 -3.96
C TYR A 166 -3.23 -11.31 -3.83
N ASP A 167 -4.04 -12.11 -3.14
CA ASP A 167 -3.93 -13.59 -3.09
C ASP A 167 -3.87 -14.23 -4.50
N ASP A 168 -4.70 -13.75 -5.42
CA ASP A 168 -4.78 -14.23 -6.80
C ASP A 168 -5.47 -13.20 -7.71
N TYR A 169 -5.66 -13.54 -8.99
CA TYR A 169 -6.34 -12.67 -9.96
C TYR A 169 -7.84 -12.49 -9.67
N ILE A 170 -8.51 -13.46 -9.03
CA ILE A 170 -9.92 -13.33 -8.65
C ILE A 170 -10.07 -12.33 -7.51
N HIS A 171 -9.19 -12.38 -6.50
CA HIS A 171 -9.11 -11.38 -5.47
C HIS A 171 -8.82 -9.99 -6.08
N MET A 172 -7.87 -9.91 -7.02
CA MET A 172 -7.59 -8.65 -7.71
C MET A 172 -8.81 -8.08 -8.45
N ILE A 173 -9.60 -8.91 -9.14
CA ILE A 173 -10.84 -8.47 -9.81
C ILE A 173 -11.86 -7.94 -8.79
N ARG A 174 -12.14 -8.69 -7.72
CA ARG A 174 -13.09 -8.27 -6.66
C ARG A 174 -12.67 -6.94 -6.01
N THR A 175 -11.38 -6.77 -5.76
CA THR A 175 -10.85 -5.52 -5.21
C THR A 175 -10.94 -4.39 -6.22
N THR A 176 -10.67 -4.67 -7.50
CA THR A 176 -10.84 -3.71 -8.60
C THR A 176 -12.28 -3.24 -8.71
N GLU A 177 -13.29 -4.12 -8.59
CA GLU A 177 -14.71 -3.76 -8.61
C GLU A 177 -15.09 -2.73 -7.54
N LYS A 178 -14.55 -2.86 -6.31
CA LYS A 178 -14.75 -1.87 -5.25
C LYS A 178 -14.21 -0.50 -5.67
N PHE A 179 -13.04 -0.46 -6.28
CA PHE A 179 -12.43 0.78 -6.77
C PHE A 179 -13.18 1.38 -7.96
N ILE A 180 -13.63 0.56 -8.92
CA ILE A 180 -14.46 1.00 -10.03
C ILE A 180 -15.70 1.70 -9.50
N LYS A 181 -16.46 1.04 -8.61
CA LYS A 181 -17.69 1.57 -8.03
C LYS A 181 -17.44 2.88 -7.29
N ARG A 182 -16.45 2.92 -6.39
CA ARG A 182 -16.10 4.13 -5.65
C ARG A 182 -15.68 5.27 -6.58
N GLY A 183 -14.86 4.98 -7.59
CA GLY A 183 -14.40 5.96 -8.56
C GLY A 183 -15.52 6.52 -9.42
N ALA A 184 -16.52 5.72 -9.78
CA ALA A 184 -17.70 6.16 -10.51
C ALA A 184 -18.60 7.07 -9.66
N ILE A 185 -18.87 6.68 -8.40
CA ILE A 185 -19.65 7.48 -7.44
C ILE A 185 -18.99 8.85 -7.23
N LEU A 186 -17.69 8.87 -6.89
CA LEU A 186 -16.98 10.13 -6.65
C LEU A 186 -16.99 11.04 -7.88
N ALA A 187 -16.77 10.48 -9.07
CA ALA A 187 -16.82 11.26 -10.30
C ALA A 187 -18.22 11.84 -10.54
N HIS A 188 -19.28 11.09 -10.26
CA HIS A 188 -20.65 11.56 -10.37
C HIS A 188 -20.97 12.67 -9.35
N GLU A 189 -20.56 12.50 -8.09
CA GLU A 189 -20.69 13.52 -7.02
C GLU A 189 -19.92 14.81 -7.35
N GLU A 190 -18.77 14.70 -8.01
CA GLU A 190 -18.00 15.83 -8.54
C GLU A 190 -18.65 16.49 -9.78
N GLY A 191 -19.81 16.00 -10.23
CA GLY A 191 -20.54 16.54 -11.39
C GLY A 191 -19.93 16.16 -12.74
N LYS A 192 -18.99 15.21 -12.80
CA LYS A 192 -18.41 14.75 -14.06
C LYS A 192 -19.47 13.99 -14.87
N LYS A 193 -19.50 14.25 -16.17
CA LYS A 193 -20.40 13.58 -17.12
C LYS A 193 -19.61 12.63 -18.02
N ALA A 194 -20.15 11.44 -18.19
CA ALA A 194 -19.73 10.45 -19.17
C ALA A 194 -20.69 10.47 -20.38
N THR A 195 -20.14 10.15 -21.54
CA THR A 195 -20.79 9.98 -22.84
C THR A 195 -20.70 8.51 -23.24
N VAL A 196 -21.50 8.10 -24.24
CA VAL A 196 -21.55 6.69 -24.68
C VAL A 196 -20.22 6.17 -25.25
N PHE A 197 -19.29 7.05 -25.62
CA PHE A 197 -17.98 6.67 -26.15
C PHE A 197 -16.90 6.56 -25.06
N ASP A 198 -17.10 7.20 -23.91
CA ASP A 198 -16.10 7.25 -22.84
C ASP A 198 -15.63 5.87 -22.35
N PRO A 199 -16.51 4.86 -22.14
CA PRO A 199 -16.06 3.53 -21.74
C PRO A 199 -15.04 2.94 -22.71
N ILE A 200 -15.31 3.00 -24.02
CA ILE A 200 -14.43 2.43 -25.05
C ILE A 200 -13.12 3.21 -25.13
N ILE A 201 -13.19 4.55 -25.19
CA ILE A 201 -12.00 5.41 -25.30
C ILE A 201 -11.09 5.22 -24.09
N HIS A 202 -11.65 5.24 -22.88
CA HIS A 202 -10.87 5.09 -21.65
C HIS A 202 -10.39 3.66 -21.42
N GLY A 203 -11.14 2.64 -21.84
CA GLY A 203 -10.72 1.24 -21.81
C GLY A 203 -9.52 0.99 -22.73
N LEU A 204 -9.63 1.37 -24.01
CA LEU A 204 -8.54 1.23 -24.99
C LEU A 204 -7.32 2.09 -24.61
N GLY A 205 -7.55 3.31 -24.14
CA GLY A 205 -6.47 4.18 -23.67
C GLY A 205 -5.71 3.59 -22.48
N ALA A 206 -6.40 2.97 -21.53
CA ALA A 206 -5.77 2.29 -20.40
C ALA A 206 -4.99 1.04 -20.84
N LEU A 207 -5.53 0.26 -21.79
CA LEU A 207 -4.84 -0.91 -22.35
C LEU A 207 -3.54 -0.49 -23.07
N PHE A 208 -3.63 0.51 -23.95
CA PHE A 208 -2.49 1.05 -24.69
C PHE A 208 -1.43 1.59 -23.73
N LYS A 209 -1.84 2.38 -22.72
CA LYS A 209 -0.93 2.90 -21.71
C LYS A 209 -0.22 1.77 -20.95
N ALA A 210 -0.92 0.71 -20.57
CA ALA A 210 -0.34 -0.39 -19.82
C ALA A 210 0.62 -1.25 -20.67
N LEU A 211 0.23 -1.62 -21.89
CA LEU A 211 1.05 -2.49 -22.75
C LEU A 211 2.24 -1.76 -23.36
N ILE A 212 2.03 -0.53 -23.86
CA ILE A 212 3.02 0.21 -24.64
C ILE A 212 3.79 1.17 -23.73
N LEU A 213 3.12 2.16 -23.14
CA LEU A 213 3.80 3.23 -22.40
C LEU A 213 4.48 2.72 -21.12
N LYS A 214 3.90 1.72 -20.46
CA LYS A 214 4.50 1.07 -19.29
C LYS A 214 5.27 -0.21 -19.64
N GLY A 215 5.31 -0.61 -20.90
CA GLY A 215 6.04 -1.81 -21.35
C GLY A 215 5.44 -3.15 -20.91
N GLY A 216 4.16 -3.19 -20.52
CA GLY A 216 3.48 -4.44 -20.11
C GLY A 216 3.53 -5.55 -21.17
N ALA A 217 3.61 -5.20 -22.45
CA ALA A 217 3.79 -6.17 -23.53
C ALA A 217 5.08 -7.00 -23.41
N PHE A 218 6.13 -6.43 -22.79
CA PHE A 218 7.44 -7.06 -22.61
C PHE A 218 7.58 -7.79 -21.26
N HIS A 219 6.56 -7.75 -20.41
CA HIS A 219 6.56 -8.37 -19.07
C HIS A 219 5.85 -9.73 -19.04
N GLY A 220 5.77 -10.40 -20.20
CA GLY A 220 5.12 -11.70 -20.34
C GLY A 220 3.64 -11.67 -19.96
N ILE A 221 3.10 -12.84 -19.61
CA ILE A 221 1.65 -12.99 -19.35
C ILE A 221 1.16 -12.12 -18.18
N ASN A 222 2.00 -11.88 -17.17
CA ASN A 222 1.65 -11.05 -16.02
C ASN A 222 1.42 -9.58 -16.42
N GLY A 223 2.21 -9.06 -17.35
CA GLY A 223 2.02 -7.71 -17.91
C GLY A 223 0.71 -7.59 -18.70
N TRP A 224 0.37 -8.61 -19.48
CA TRP A 224 -0.89 -8.67 -20.23
C TRP A 224 -2.11 -8.77 -19.30
N ASN A 225 -2.09 -9.67 -18.31
CA ASN A 225 -3.18 -9.83 -17.35
C ASN A 225 -3.52 -8.51 -16.63
N VAL A 226 -2.48 -7.80 -16.17
CA VAL A 226 -2.64 -6.52 -15.48
C VAL A 226 -3.10 -5.41 -16.44
N ALA A 227 -2.64 -5.41 -17.69
CA ALA A 227 -3.09 -4.45 -18.69
C ALA A 227 -4.58 -4.64 -19.03
N VAL A 228 -5.04 -5.89 -19.17
CA VAL A 228 -6.45 -6.21 -19.39
C VAL A 228 -7.30 -5.78 -18.20
N ILE A 229 -6.87 -6.05 -16.97
CA ILE A 229 -7.62 -5.65 -15.77
C ILE A 229 -7.65 -4.13 -15.61
N SER A 230 -6.58 -3.43 -15.99
CA SER A 230 -6.55 -1.96 -16.03
C SER A 230 -7.53 -1.40 -17.05
N ALA A 231 -7.61 -2.01 -18.24
CA ALA A 231 -8.56 -1.65 -19.28
C ALA A 231 -10.02 -1.89 -18.84
N TYR A 232 -10.28 -3.06 -18.26
CA TYR A 232 -11.58 -3.41 -17.66
C TYR A 232 -12.00 -2.39 -16.60
N SER A 233 -11.09 -2.06 -15.67
CA SER A 233 -11.36 -1.08 -14.61
C SER A 233 -11.73 0.29 -15.16
N SER A 234 -10.93 0.77 -16.12
CA SER A 234 -11.18 2.04 -16.79
C SER A 234 -12.51 2.05 -17.52
N TYR A 235 -12.78 1.04 -18.35
CA TYR A 235 -14.03 0.90 -19.11
C TYR A 235 -15.26 0.90 -18.18
N MET A 236 -15.25 0.01 -17.18
CA MET A 236 -16.41 -0.19 -16.31
C MET A 236 -16.72 1.01 -15.43
N LYS A 237 -15.71 1.81 -15.07
CA LYS A 237 -15.94 3.06 -14.32
C LYS A 237 -16.86 3.99 -15.11
N TYR A 238 -16.58 4.21 -16.39
CA TYR A 238 -17.39 5.10 -17.23
C TYR A 238 -18.72 4.45 -17.62
N ALA A 239 -18.77 3.12 -17.78
CA ALA A 239 -20.03 2.41 -18.03
C ALA A 239 -21.01 2.59 -16.84
N ILE A 240 -20.53 2.44 -15.60
CA ILE A 240 -21.34 2.66 -14.40
C ILE A 240 -21.76 4.13 -14.28
N MET A 241 -20.88 5.09 -14.62
CA MET A 241 -21.26 6.51 -14.66
C MET A 241 -22.41 6.78 -15.64
N LEU A 242 -22.43 6.12 -16.80
CA LEU A 242 -23.53 6.23 -17.75
C LEU A 242 -24.85 5.69 -17.17
N ASP A 243 -24.80 4.54 -16.50
CA ASP A 243 -25.98 3.97 -15.86
C ASP A 243 -26.51 4.88 -14.74
N MET A 244 -25.62 5.43 -13.90
CA MET A 244 -25.98 6.41 -12.88
C MET A 244 -26.66 7.65 -13.47
N GLN A 245 -26.12 8.19 -14.57
CA GLN A 245 -26.69 9.35 -15.25
C GLN A 245 -28.04 9.08 -15.92
N ARG A 246 -28.28 7.85 -16.38
CA ARG A 246 -29.56 7.44 -16.97
C ARG A 246 -30.63 7.28 -15.89
N ASN A 247 -30.26 6.70 -14.75
CA ASN A 247 -31.18 6.46 -13.63
C ASN A 247 -31.46 7.71 -12.78
N ALA A 248 -30.65 8.76 -12.91
CA ALA A 248 -30.89 10.06 -12.28
C ALA A 248 -31.83 10.99 -13.08
N LYS A 249 -32.21 10.59 -14.30
CA LYS A 249 -33.20 11.27 -15.15
C LYS A 249 -34.56 10.62 -15.01
#